data_AF-A0A9X2A0D4-F1
#
_entry.id   AF-A0A9X2A0D4-F1
#
_cell.length_a   1.000
_cell.length_b   1.000
_cell.length_c   1.000
_cell.angle_alpha   90.00
_cell.angle_beta   90.00
_cell.angle_gamma   90.00
#
_symmetry.space_group_name_H-M   'P 1'
#
loop_
_entity.id
_entity.type
_entity.pdbx_description
1 polymer ?
#
loop_
_entity_poly.entity_id
_entity_poly.type
_entity_poly.pdbx_seq_one_letter_code
_entity_poly.pdbx_strand_id
1 'polypeptide(L)'
;MKIDKFMSLFNFSTKSIVYQWACFSFIFLAFQNLNAQEGANLTDAQGKRHGEWKVNFPGTNQTKFEGTFNHGKETGKFKFYKKGYENYPSAIMNFETGSDSIAVKYYTQKGEVISEGMMLNKKRAGKWTTYHYKSNQIMMTEYYKNDILNGLQTTYFKNGKVGEKTNYKNGIKDGSSQIYADNGQLLQDLHYKNGELDGHQTYYKPDGSLVAEGDYKNGRRIEDQNKLKN
;
A
#
# COMPACT_ATOMS: atom_id res chain seq x y z
N MET A 1 -63.27 11.77 9.36
CA MET A 1 -64.01 12.97 9.77
C MET A 1 -63.60 14.10 8.83
N LYS A 2 -64.59 14.82 8.29
CA LYS A 2 -64.63 15.59 7.04
C LYS A 2 -63.39 16.38 6.60
N ILE A 3 -63.07 16.17 5.32
CA ILE A 3 -62.44 17.08 4.35
C ILE A 3 -63.57 17.47 3.38
N ASP A 4 -63.78 18.77 3.12
CA ASP A 4 -64.45 19.33 1.93
C ASP A 4 -63.99 20.80 1.83
N LYS A 5 -63.14 21.29 0.89
CA LYS A 5 -63.18 21.37 -0.58
C LYS A 5 -64.06 22.53 -1.10
N PHE A 6 -63.66 23.10 -2.25
CA PHE A 6 -64.37 24.01 -3.18
C PHE A 6 -64.20 25.53 -2.92
N MET A 7 -63.88 26.44 -3.87
CA MET A 7 -63.86 26.42 -5.35
C MET A 7 -63.11 27.65 -5.91
N SER A 8 -62.52 27.47 -7.09
CA SER A 8 -62.18 28.50 -8.07
C SER A 8 -63.43 29.07 -8.75
N LEU A 9 -63.35 30.27 -9.36
CA LEU A 9 -63.60 30.52 -10.80
C LEU A 9 -63.73 32.02 -11.10
N PHE A 10 -62.87 32.51 -12.01
CA PHE A 10 -63.22 33.60 -12.92
C PHE A 10 -63.39 33.00 -14.33
N ASN A 11 -64.51 33.36 -14.97
CA ASN A 11 -64.94 32.97 -16.31
C ASN A 11 -64.12 33.63 -17.43
N PHE A 12 -64.05 33.00 -18.61
CA PHE A 12 -64.21 33.54 -19.98
C PHE A 12 -63.95 32.35 -20.97
N SER A 13 -64.92 31.75 -21.69
CA SER A 13 -65.58 32.17 -22.97
C SER A 13 -64.57 32.57 -24.06
N THR A 14 -64.53 32.10 -25.33
CA THR A 14 -65.37 31.24 -26.22
C THR A 14 -64.56 30.93 -27.52
N LYS A 15 -65.00 29.90 -28.31
CA LYS A 15 -64.66 29.55 -29.73
C LYS A 15 -63.30 28.85 -29.96
N SER A 16 -63.11 27.84 -30.82
CA SER A 16 -63.89 27.26 -31.93
C SER A 16 -63.53 25.78 -32.19
N ILE A 17 -64.41 25.14 -32.96
CA ILE A 17 -64.53 23.75 -33.39
C ILE A 17 -63.36 23.22 -34.26
N VAL A 18 -62.90 22.00 -33.93
CA VAL A 18 -62.51 20.83 -34.75
C VAL A 18 -62.29 21.03 -36.26
N TYR A 19 -61.13 20.65 -36.80
CA TYR A 19 -60.96 19.60 -37.82
C TYR A 19 -59.47 19.22 -38.00
N GLN A 20 -59.28 17.97 -38.42
CA GLN A 20 -58.16 17.08 -38.22
C GLN A 20 -57.61 16.70 -39.60
N TRP A 21 -56.37 17.04 -39.97
CA TRP A 21 -55.62 16.34 -41.02
C TRP A 21 -54.15 16.21 -40.62
N ALA A 22 -53.72 14.95 -40.57
CA ALA A 22 -52.38 14.51 -40.24
C ALA A 22 -51.37 14.94 -41.31
N CYS A 23 -50.17 15.32 -40.87
CA CYS A 23 -48.95 15.11 -41.64
C CYS A 23 -47.91 14.49 -40.72
N PHE A 24 -47.58 13.25 -41.07
CA PHE A 24 -46.50 12.44 -40.57
C PHE A 24 -45.21 13.24 -40.42
N SER A 25 -44.60 13.17 -39.23
CA SER A 25 -43.15 13.18 -39.10
C SER A 25 -42.79 12.28 -37.93
N PHE A 26 -42.57 11.01 -38.31
CA PHE A 26 -41.81 10.02 -37.57
C PHE A 26 -40.53 10.65 -37.01
N ILE A 27 -40.45 10.87 -35.70
CA ILE A 27 -39.19 10.73 -34.98
C ILE A 27 -39.45 9.83 -33.79
N PHE A 28 -39.40 8.54 -34.12
CA PHE A 28 -39.18 7.43 -33.22
C PHE A 28 -37.76 7.58 -32.65
N LEU A 29 -37.56 8.45 -31.64
CA LEU A 29 -36.33 8.41 -30.86
C LEU A 29 -36.54 7.35 -29.78
N ALA A 30 -36.17 6.15 -30.19
CA ALA A 30 -36.06 4.97 -29.38
C ALA A 30 -35.54 5.32 -27.98
N PHE A 31 -36.22 4.80 -26.96
CA PHE A 31 -35.59 4.48 -25.69
C PHE A 31 -34.30 3.72 -26.01
N GLN A 32 -33.17 4.42 -26.01
CA GLN A 32 -31.89 3.76 -25.88
C GLN A 32 -31.91 3.24 -24.46
N ASN A 33 -32.22 1.94 -24.35
CA ASN A 33 -31.88 1.16 -23.19
C ASN A 33 -30.38 1.42 -22.92
N LEU A 34 -30.09 2.36 -22.01
CA LEU A 34 -28.93 2.23 -21.17
C LEU A 34 -29.21 0.98 -20.34
N ASN A 35 -28.97 -0.18 -20.96
CA ASN A 35 -28.53 -1.35 -20.23
C ASN A 35 -27.17 -0.93 -19.66
N ALA A 36 -27.20 -0.13 -18.59
CA ALA A 36 -26.16 -0.19 -17.60
C ALA A 36 -26.17 -1.66 -17.19
N GLN A 37 -25.22 -2.41 -17.72
CA GLN A 37 -25.07 -3.82 -17.44
C GLN A 37 -24.86 -3.90 -15.93
N GLU A 38 -25.90 -4.14 -15.15
CA GLU A 38 -25.77 -4.25 -13.71
C GLU A 38 -24.98 -5.51 -13.41
N GLY A 39 -23.76 -5.35 -12.91
CA GLY A 39 -22.88 -6.48 -12.67
C GLY A 39 -21.44 -6.06 -12.46
N ALA A 40 -20.64 -6.99 -11.95
CA ALA A 40 -19.20 -6.84 -11.92
C ALA A 40 -18.61 -7.08 -13.33
N ASN A 41 -17.38 -6.61 -13.54
CA ASN A 41 -16.55 -6.82 -14.74
C ASN A 41 -17.02 -6.05 -16.00
N LEU A 42 -17.45 -4.80 -15.82
CA LEU A 42 -17.91 -3.95 -16.92
C LEU A 42 -16.77 -3.17 -17.58
N THR A 43 -17.00 -2.75 -18.82
CA THR A 43 -16.11 -1.82 -19.53
C THR A 43 -16.83 -0.53 -19.90
N ASP A 44 -16.07 0.56 -20.02
CA ASP A 44 -16.55 1.82 -20.59
C ASP A 44 -16.70 1.75 -22.13
N ALA A 45 -17.15 2.85 -22.73
CA ALA A 45 -17.34 2.96 -24.19
C ALA A 45 -16.05 2.77 -25.01
N GLN A 46 -14.87 2.83 -24.39
CA GLN A 46 -13.57 2.60 -25.02
C GLN A 46 -13.06 1.17 -24.73
N GLY A 47 -13.87 0.31 -24.12
CA GLY A 47 -13.48 -1.06 -23.76
C GLY A 47 -12.55 -1.15 -22.55
N LYS A 48 -12.36 -0.06 -21.79
CA LYS A 48 -11.53 -0.08 -20.57
C LYS A 48 -12.36 -0.48 -19.37
N ARG A 49 -11.74 -1.15 -18.40
CA ARG A 49 -12.41 -1.60 -17.17
C ARG A 49 -13.06 -0.44 -16.44
N HIS A 50 -14.33 -0.59 -16.05
CA HIS A 50 -15.09 0.41 -15.33
C HIS A 50 -16.00 -0.26 -14.28
N GLY A 51 -16.19 0.37 -13.13
CA GLY A 51 -16.99 -0.14 -12.04
C GLY A 51 -16.32 -1.26 -11.23
N GLU A 52 -17.13 -2.05 -10.53
CA GLU A 52 -16.67 -3.17 -9.72
C GLU A 52 -16.17 -4.32 -10.61
N TRP A 53 -15.03 -4.90 -10.24
CA TRP A 53 -14.43 -6.04 -10.91
C TRP A 53 -14.15 -7.15 -9.90
N LYS A 54 -14.44 -8.38 -10.31
CA LYS A 54 -14.20 -9.59 -9.53
C LYS A 54 -13.76 -10.70 -10.46
N VAL A 55 -12.54 -11.18 -10.26
CA VAL A 55 -11.93 -12.23 -11.09
C VAL A 55 -11.61 -13.42 -10.22
N ASN A 56 -12.00 -14.61 -10.67
CA ASN A 56 -11.72 -15.88 -10.01
C ASN A 56 -10.45 -16.54 -10.57
N PHE A 57 -9.89 -17.48 -9.84
CA PHE A 57 -8.83 -18.34 -10.37
C PHE A 57 -9.37 -19.22 -11.51
N PRO A 58 -8.55 -19.51 -12.54
CA PRO A 58 -8.97 -20.39 -13.63
C PRO A 58 -9.45 -21.75 -13.11
N GLY A 59 -10.64 -22.16 -13.54
CA GLY A 59 -11.24 -23.44 -13.17
C GLY A 59 -11.80 -23.53 -11.75
N THR A 60 -11.92 -22.41 -11.01
CA THR A 60 -12.48 -22.42 -9.66
C THR A 60 -13.43 -21.25 -9.40
N ASN A 61 -14.26 -21.37 -8.37
CA ASN A 61 -15.08 -20.27 -7.85
C ASN A 61 -14.33 -19.41 -6.82
N GLN A 62 -13.05 -19.69 -6.58
CA GLN A 62 -12.24 -18.93 -5.63
C GLN A 62 -11.84 -17.60 -6.27
N THR A 63 -12.20 -16.50 -5.64
CA THR A 63 -11.78 -15.16 -6.06
C THR A 63 -10.26 -15.03 -5.99
N LYS A 64 -9.69 -14.45 -7.05
CA LYS A 64 -8.27 -14.09 -7.17
C LYS A 64 -8.06 -12.64 -6.80
N PHE A 65 -8.93 -11.74 -7.28
CA PHE A 65 -8.98 -10.36 -6.82
C PHE A 65 -10.36 -9.75 -7.03
N GLU A 66 -10.64 -8.71 -6.25
CA GLU A 66 -11.77 -7.81 -6.44
C GLU A 66 -11.36 -6.36 -6.17
N GLY A 67 -12.01 -5.41 -6.86
CA GLY A 67 -11.75 -3.97 -6.70
C GLY A 67 -12.43 -3.14 -7.78
N THR A 68 -12.29 -1.82 -7.71
CA THR A 68 -13.01 -0.89 -8.57
C THR A 68 -12.08 -0.28 -9.62
N PHE A 69 -12.55 -0.17 -10.85
CA PHE A 69 -11.86 0.55 -11.92
C PHE A 69 -12.64 1.78 -12.34
N ASN A 70 -11.93 2.86 -12.66
CA ASN A 70 -12.48 4.03 -13.32
C ASN A 70 -11.72 4.30 -14.62
N HIS A 71 -12.35 4.01 -15.76
CA HIS A 71 -11.77 4.18 -17.11
C HIS A 71 -10.40 3.52 -17.28
N GLY A 72 -10.29 2.28 -16.80
CA GLY A 72 -9.09 1.45 -16.85
C GLY A 72 -8.07 1.70 -15.74
N LYS A 73 -8.28 2.70 -14.87
CA LYS A 73 -7.41 2.98 -13.73
C LYS A 73 -7.97 2.36 -12.45
N GLU A 74 -7.11 1.75 -11.65
CA GLU A 74 -7.48 1.26 -10.32
C GLU A 74 -7.92 2.43 -9.41
N THR A 75 -9.01 2.27 -8.67
CA THR A 75 -9.45 3.24 -7.67
C THR A 75 -10.02 2.54 -6.43
N GLY A 76 -9.82 3.14 -5.26
CA GLY A 76 -10.36 2.62 -4.01
C GLY A 76 -9.68 1.32 -3.58
N LYS A 77 -10.45 0.42 -2.98
CA LYS A 77 -9.92 -0.76 -2.31
C LYS A 77 -9.87 -1.97 -3.24
N PHE A 78 -8.67 -2.50 -3.43
CA PHE A 78 -8.44 -3.80 -4.05
C PHE A 78 -8.11 -4.84 -2.99
N LYS A 79 -8.71 -6.01 -3.13
CA LYS A 79 -8.38 -7.20 -2.35
C LYS A 79 -7.81 -8.26 -3.27
N PHE A 80 -6.68 -8.83 -2.88
CA PHE A 80 -6.01 -9.91 -3.59
C PHE A 80 -6.00 -11.16 -2.73
N TYR A 81 -6.27 -12.31 -3.35
CA TYR A 81 -6.37 -13.59 -2.69
C TYR A 81 -5.33 -14.56 -3.25
N LYS A 82 -4.89 -15.52 -2.43
CA LYS A 82 -3.96 -16.58 -2.81
C LYS A 82 -4.69 -17.92 -2.85
N LYS A 83 -4.34 -18.79 -3.79
CA LYS A 83 -4.88 -20.17 -3.81
C LYS A 83 -4.63 -20.85 -2.46
N GLY A 84 -5.64 -21.53 -1.94
CA GLY A 84 -5.61 -22.17 -0.63
C GLY A 84 -5.90 -21.24 0.57
N TYR A 85 -6.06 -19.93 0.36
CA TYR A 85 -6.60 -19.02 1.39
C TYR A 85 -8.12 -18.99 1.25
N GLU A 86 -8.83 -19.41 2.30
CA GLU A 86 -10.28 -19.59 2.21
C GLU A 86 -11.04 -18.28 2.47
N ASN A 87 -10.66 -17.51 3.50
CA ASN A 87 -11.53 -16.46 4.04
C ASN A 87 -10.92 -15.05 4.05
N TYR A 88 -9.60 -14.92 3.94
CA TYR A 88 -8.93 -13.62 4.04
C TYR A 88 -8.08 -13.29 2.81
N PRO A 89 -8.13 -12.04 2.32
CA PRO A 89 -7.24 -11.59 1.26
C PRO A 89 -5.78 -11.62 1.74
N SER A 90 -4.86 -12.07 0.90
CA SER A 90 -3.42 -12.01 1.17
C SER A 90 -2.87 -10.59 1.09
N ALA A 91 -3.55 -9.69 0.38
CA ALA A 91 -3.19 -8.27 0.34
C ALA A 91 -4.42 -7.38 0.16
N ILE A 92 -4.40 -6.21 0.79
CA ILE A 92 -5.31 -5.11 0.52
C ILE A 92 -4.50 -3.91 0.04
N MET A 93 -4.90 -3.33 -1.07
CA MET A 93 -4.31 -2.13 -1.65
C MET A 93 -5.39 -1.05 -1.75
N ASN A 94 -5.15 0.13 -1.18
CA ASN A 94 -6.05 1.27 -1.32
C ASN A 94 -5.39 2.27 -2.28
N PHE A 95 -5.99 2.42 -3.45
CA PHE A 95 -5.59 3.36 -4.49
C PHE A 95 -6.25 4.71 -4.22
N GLU A 96 -5.43 5.73 -3.93
CA GLU A 96 -5.88 7.09 -3.72
C GLU A 96 -6.40 7.68 -5.04
N THR A 97 -7.59 8.28 -5.03
CA THR A 97 -8.15 8.85 -6.27
C THR A 97 -7.33 10.07 -6.70
N GLY A 98 -6.86 10.08 -7.95
CA GLY A 98 -6.09 11.19 -8.51
C GLY A 98 -4.62 11.22 -8.08
N SER A 99 -4.11 10.14 -7.46
CA SER A 99 -2.72 10.02 -7.02
C SER A 99 -2.15 8.63 -7.36
N ASP A 100 -0.83 8.55 -7.53
CA ASP A 100 -0.12 7.28 -7.72
C ASP A 100 0.22 6.59 -6.39
N SER A 101 -0.24 7.16 -5.27
CA SER A 101 -0.08 6.61 -3.92
C SER A 101 -1.02 5.43 -3.68
N ILE A 102 -0.45 4.36 -3.15
CA ILE A 102 -1.17 3.13 -2.82
C ILE A 102 -0.78 2.72 -1.41
N ALA A 103 -1.74 2.69 -0.48
CA ALA A 103 -1.54 2.11 0.84
C ALA A 103 -1.69 0.59 0.76
N VAL A 104 -0.70 -0.17 1.21
CA VAL A 104 -0.66 -1.63 1.06
C VAL A 104 -0.56 -2.29 2.42
N LYS A 105 -1.38 -3.33 2.64
CA LYS A 105 -1.27 -4.26 3.78
C LYS A 105 -1.26 -5.70 3.28
N TYR A 106 -0.34 -6.50 3.80
CA TYR A 106 -0.26 -7.94 3.57
C TYR A 106 -0.75 -8.70 4.79
N TYR A 107 -1.43 -9.82 4.57
CA TYR A 107 -2.09 -10.57 5.64
C TYR A 107 -1.77 -12.06 5.59
N THR A 108 -1.80 -12.69 6.77
CA THR A 108 -1.84 -14.15 6.90
C THR A 108 -3.20 -14.68 6.43
N GLN A 109 -3.30 -16.00 6.22
CA GLN A 109 -4.58 -16.65 5.92
C GLN A 109 -5.65 -16.44 7.01
N LYS A 110 -5.24 -16.07 8.23
CA LYS A 110 -6.14 -15.78 9.36
C LYS A 110 -6.50 -14.30 9.49
N GLY A 111 -5.99 -13.44 8.60
CA GLY A 111 -6.26 -12.00 8.62
C GLY A 111 -5.35 -11.19 9.54
N GLU A 112 -4.26 -11.78 10.05
CA GLU A 112 -3.25 -11.06 10.83
C GLU A 112 -2.34 -10.26 9.89
N VAL A 113 -1.98 -9.03 10.22
CA VAL A 113 -1.12 -8.20 9.38
C VAL A 113 0.31 -8.74 9.42
N ILE A 114 0.89 -9.00 8.26
CA ILE A 114 2.30 -9.39 8.08
C ILE A 114 3.16 -8.15 7.94
N SER A 115 2.77 -7.26 7.04
CA SER A 115 3.48 -6.02 6.77
C SER A 115 2.58 -4.98 6.13
N GLU A 116 2.96 -3.72 6.28
CA GLU A 116 2.25 -2.59 5.68
C GLU A 116 3.21 -1.45 5.30
N GLY A 117 2.80 -0.65 4.33
CA GLY A 117 3.57 0.49 3.85
C GLY A 117 2.89 1.18 2.68
N MET A 118 3.60 2.12 2.08
CA MET A 118 3.13 2.87 0.91
C MET A 118 3.87 2.42 -0.36
N MET A 119 3.17 2.45 -1.47
CA MET A 119 3.75 2.46 -2.81
C MET A 119 3.45 3.79 -3.49
N LEU A 120 4.38 4.25 -4.32
CA LEU A 120 4.23 5.38 -5.23
C LEU A 120 4.59 4.87 -6.63
N ASN A 121 3.75 5.13 -7.62
CA ASN A 121 3.95 4.59 -8.98
C ASN A 121 4.12 3.06 -9.00
N LYS A 122 3.35 2.36 -8.14
CA LYS A 122 3.41 0.90 -7.97
C LYS A 122 4.77 0.36 -7.47
N LYS A 123 5.63 1.24 -6.92
CA LYS A 123 6.92 0.89 -6.29
C LYS A 123 6.89 1.24 -4.81
N ARG A 124 7.51 0.44 -3.94
CA ARG A 124 7.63 0.72 -2.50
C ARG A 124 8.28 2.08 -2.26
N ALA A 125 7.68 2.86 -1.38
CA ALA A 125 8.13 4.19 -1.01
C ALA A 125 7.88 4.46 0.48
N GLY A 126 8.80 5.20 1.11
CA GLY A 126 8.70 5.58 2.51
C GLY A 126 8.85 4.39 3.45
N LYS A 127 8.27 4.52 4.64
CA LYS A 127 8.37 3.52 5.71
C LYS A 127 7.50 2.29 5.40
N TRP A 128 8.12 1.14 5.53
CA TRP A 128 7.50 -0.18 5.56
C TRP A 128 7.67 -0.77 6.94
N THR A 129 6.63 -1.39 7.46
CA THR A 129 6.61 -2.02 8.79
C THR A 129 6.24 -3.48 8.63
N THR A 130 7.00 -4.38 9.26
CA THR A 130 6.74 -5.81 9.32
C THR A 130 6.56 -6.23 10.77
N TYR A 131 5.61 -7.10 11.05
CA TYR A 131 5.24 -7.54 12.40
C TYR A 131 5.76 -8.94 12.71
N HIS A 132 5.95 -9.21 13.99
CA HIS A 132 6.25 -10.56 14.47
C HIS A 132 5.07 -11.50 14.19
N TYR A 133 5.37 -12.75 13.85
CA TYR A 133 4.32 -13.75 13.56
C TYR A 133 3.32 -13.87 14.72
N LYS A 134 2.02 -13.80 14.39
CA LYS A 134 0.89 -13.84 15.35
C LYS A 134 0.97 -12.78 16.45
N SER A 135 1.53 -11.62 16.14
CA SER A 135 1.69 -10.52 17.09
C SER A 135 1.55 -9.17 16.40
N ASN A 136 1.07 -8.17 17.13
CA ASN A 136 1.05 -6.78 16.68
C ASN A 136 2.37 -6.05 17.01
N GLN A 137 3.35 -6.75 17.58
CA GLN A 137 4.67 -6.20 17.85
C GLN A 137 5.45 -6.05 16.54
N ILE A 138 6.06 -4.87 16.36
CA ILE A 138 6.90 -4.59 15.20
C ILE A 138 8.14 -5.50 15.26
N MET A 139 8.45 -6.15 14.15
CA MET A 139 9.67 -6.92 13.96
C MET A 139 10.73 -6.10 13.23
N MET A 140 10.30 -5.31 12.24
CA MET A 140 11.22 -4.55 11.41
C MET A 140 10.54 -3.33 10.81
N THR A 141 11.28 -2.24 10.68
CA THR A 141 10.92 -1.10 9.85
C THR A 141 12.01 -0.82 8.84
N GLU A 142 11.63 -0.46 7.62
CA GLU A 142 12.51 -0.21 6.49
C GLU A 142 12.06 1.04 5.74
N TYR A 143 12.99 1.80 5.17
CA TYR A 143 12.64 2.96 4.33
C TYR A 143 13.04 2.69 2.89
N TYR A 144 12.08 2.83 1.97
CA TYR A 144 12.27 2.56 0.55
C TYR A 144 12.14 3.83 -0.29
N LYS A 145 12.90 3.88 -1.38
CA LYS A 145 12.75 4.84 -2.48
C LYS A 145 12.73 4.06 -3.79
N ASN A 146 11.58 4.01 -4.45
CA ASN A 146 11.40 3.32 -5.73
C ASN A 146 11.84 1.84 -5.68
N ASP A 147 11.31 1.09 -4.71
CA ASP A 147 11.64 -0.33 -4.41
C ASP A 147 13.02 -0.60 -3.81
N ILE A 148 13.90 0.40 -3.77
CA ILE A 148 15.27 0.27 -3.28
C ILE A 148 15.32 0.73 -1.82
N LEU A 149 15.89 -0.11 -0.94
CA LEU A 149 16.10 0.24 0.47
C LEU A 149 17.03 1.47 0.55
N ASN A 150 16.53 2.56 1.11
CA ASN A 150 17.19 3.85 1.11
C ASN A 150 16.72 4.66 2.34
N GLY A 151 17.55 4.63 3.37
CA GLY A 151 17.26 5.16 4.70
C GLY A 151 17.54 4.12 5.79
N LEU A 152 16.97 4.36 6.97
CA LEU A 152 17.20 3.54 8.14
C LEU A 152 16.41 2.21 8.07
N GLN A 153 17.08 1.09 8.26
CA GLN A 153 16.43 -0.16 8.66
C GLN A 153 16.55 -0.30 10.18
N THR A 154 15.49 -0.76 10.84
CA THR A 154 15.51 -1.07 12.26
C THR A 154 14.83 -2.39 12.51
N THR A 155 15.50 -3.31 13.19
CA THR A 155 14.91 -4.58 13.66
C THR A 155 14.63 -4.50 15.15
N TYR A 156 13.64 -5.26 15.60
CA TYR A 156 13.15 -5.25 16.97
C TYR A 156 13.00 -6.69 17.48
N PHE A 157 13.43 -6.90 18.72
CA PHE A 157 13.12 -8.12 19.46
C PHE A 157 11.63 -8.20 19.78
N LYS A 158 11.14 -9.39 20.16
CA LYS A 158 9.74 -9.60 20.55
C LYS A 158 9.31 -8.77 21.77
N ASN A 159 10.25 -8.34 22.60
CA ASN A 159 10.03 -7.46 23.74
C ASN A 159 9.92 -5.96 23.36
N GLY A 160 10.00 -5.64 22.07
CA GLY A 160 9.91 -4.27 21.53
C GLY A 160 11.22 -3.47 21.58
N LYS A 161 12.29 -4.01 22.19
CA LYS A 161 13.60 -3.38 22.17
C LYS A 161 14.23 -3.50 20.79
N VAL A 162 15.05 -2.51 20.43
CA VAL A 162 15.81 -2.49 19.18
C VAL A 162 16.86 -3.61 19.20
N GLY A 163 16.96 -4.38 18.12
CA GLY A 163 18.03 -5.35 17.90
C GLY A 163 19.12 -4.83 16.96
N GLU A 164 18.73 -4.09 15.92
CA GLU A 164 19.67 -3.50 14.96
C GLU A 164 19.11 -2.20 14.39
N LYS A 165 20.00 -1.23 14.14
CA LYS A 165 19.73 -0.01 13.37
C LYS A 165 20.82 0.15 12.32
N THR A 166 20.47 0.09 11.04
CA THR A 166 21.46 0.14 9.96
C THR A 166 21.00 1.11 8.87
N ASN A 167 21.85 2.06 8.50
CA ASN A 167 21.58 2.98 7.40
C ASN A 167 21.94 2.36 6.06
N TYR A 168 21.05 2.54 5.08
CA TYR A 168 21.21 2.09 3.71
C TYR A 168 21.10 3.26 2.75
N LYS A 169 21.90 3.21 1.68
CA LYS A 169 21.81 4.08 0.53
C LYS A 169 21.82 3.23 -0.73
N ASN A 170 20.76 3.35 -1.52
CA ASN A 170 20.59 2.59 -2.78
C ASN A 170 20.75 1.06 -2.60
N GLY A 171 20.24 0.50 -1.50
CA GLY A 171 20.27 -0.93 -1.22
C GLY A 171 21.55 -1.42 -0.56
N ILE A 172 22.53 -0.54 -0.31
CA ILE A 172 23.85 -0.87 0.22
C ILE A 172 24.01 -0.19 1.59
N LYS A 173 24.66 -0.84 2.56
CA LYS A 173 24.96 -0.22 3.87
C LYS A 173 25.82 1.03 3.67
N ASP A 174 25.39 2.16 4.20
CA ASP A 174 26.07 3.45 4.07
C ASP A 174 25.67 4.33 5.27
N GLY A 175 26.64 4.67 6.11
CA GLY A 175 26.44 5.32 7.41
C GLY A 175 26.55 4.36 8.60
N SER A 176 25.94 4.73 9.72
CA SER A 176 26.03 3.97 10.97
C SER A 176 25.19 2.68 10.95
N SER A 177 25.68 1.69 11.69
CA SER A 177 25.08 0.37 11.92
C SER A 177 25.33 -0.04 13.36
N GLN A 178 24.27 -0.05 14.17
CA GLN A 178 24.32 -0.38 15.60
C GLN A 178 23.56 -1.67 15.88
N ILE A 179 24.20 -2.61 16.59
CA ILE A 179 23.62 -3.91 16.97
C ILE A 179 23.54 -3.98 18.49
N TYR A 180 22.41 -4.46 19.00
CA TYR A 180 22.09 -4.48 20.42
C TYR A 180 21.74 -5.91 20.88
N ALA A 181 22.01 -6.20 22.14
CA ALA A 181 21.49 -7.37 22.84
C ALA A 181 20.00 -7.19 23.17
N ASP A 182 19.32 -8.29 23.50
CA ASP A 182 17.90 -8.30 23.88
C ASP A 182 17.58 -7.50 25.16
N ASN A 183 18.58 -7.29 26.01
CA ASN A 183 18.51 -6.43 27.18
C ASN A 183 18.66 -4.93 26.83
N GLY A 184 19.05 -4.59 25.60
CA GLY A 184 19.27 -3.22 25.10
C GLY A 184 20.72 -2.75 25.14
N GLN A 185 21.66 -3.58 25.60
CA GLN A 185 23.09 -3.25 25.62
C GLN A 185 23.62 -3.17 24.18
N LEU A 186 24.38 -2.12 23.87
CA LEU A 186 25.07 -2.00 22.59
C LEU A 186 26.18 -3.06 22.50
N LEU A 187 26.18 -3.84 21.43
CA LEU A 187 27.16 -4.88 21.15
C LEU A 187 28.13 -4.47 20.04
N GLN A 188 27.65 -3.72 19.04
CA GLN A 188 28.47 -3.27 17.92
C GLN A 188 28.03 -1.86 17.51
N ASP A 189 28.98 -0.95 17.38
CA ASP A 189 28.79 0.33 16.70
C ASP A 189 29.73 0.36 15.50
N LEU A 190 29.15 0.33 14.31
CA LEU A 190 29.88 0.18 13.06
C LEU A 190 29.55 1.34 12.12
N HIS A 191 30.52 1.72 11.29
CA HIS A 191 30.33 2.69 10.22
C HIS A 191 30.70 2.07 8.86
N TYR A 192 29.78 2.24 7.90
CA TYR A 192 29.90 1.73 6.55
C TYR A 192 29.95 2.87 5.54
N LYS A 193 30.66 2.65 4.44
CA LYS A 193 30.59 3.48 3.24
C LYS A 193 30.58 2.57 2.02
N ASN A 194 29.58 2.72 1.16
CA ASN A 194 29.40 1.88 -0.03
C ASN A 194 29.48 0.36 0.25
N GLY A 195 28.98 -0.08 1.41
CA GLY A 195 28.94 -1.49 1.80
C GLY A 195 30.18 -2.01 2.51
N GLU A 196 31.24 -1.22 2.62
CA GLU A 196 32.48 -1.59 3.30
C GLU A 196 32.62 -0.86 4.64
N LEU A 197 33.31 -1.45 5.62
CA LEU A 197 33.66 -0.75 6.86
C LEU A 197 34.57 0.45 6.54
N ASP A 198 34.15 1.64 6.98
CA ASP A 198 34.88 2.90 6.76
C ASP A 198 34.59 3.80 7.96
N GLY A 199 35.63 4.25 8.67
CA GLY A 199 35.50 4.97 9.95
C GLY A 199 35.72 4.08 11.17
N HIS A 200 35.38 4.61 12.34
CA HIS A 200 35.62 3.96 13.62
C HIS A 200 34.61 2.84 13.89
N GLN A 201 35.11 1.72 14.42
CA GLN A 201 34.30 0.54 14.75
C GLN A 201 34.53 0.18 16.21
N THR A 202 33.47 -0.16 16.93
CA THR A 202 33.56 -0.55 18.33
C THR A 202 32.72 -1.79 18.60
N TYR A 203 33.29 -2.73 19.34
CA TYR A 203 32.68 -4.01 19.70
C TYR A 203 32.67 -4.17 21.21
N TYR A 204 31.53 -4.58 21.76
CA TYR A 204 31.30 -4.74 23.19
C TYR A 204 30.80 -6.14 23.51
N LYS A 205 31.03 -6.57 24.75
CA LYS A 205 30.37 -7.75 25.33
C LYS A 205 28.96 -7.39 25.81
N PRO A 206 28.11 -8.40 26.11
CA PRO A 206 26.79 -8.16 26.71
C PRO A 206 26.80 -7.46 28.08
N ASP A 207 27.94 -7.44 28.79
CA ASP A 207 28.11 -6.69 30.04
C ASP A 207 28.56 -5.22 29.83
N GLY A 208 28.71 -4.80 28.56
CA GLY A 208 29.14 -3.47 28.17
C GLY A 208 30.67 -3.28 28.13
N SER A 209 31.46 -4.28 28.50
CA SER A 209 32.92 -4.19 28.40
C SER A 209 33.38 -4.14 26.95
N LEU A 210 34.34 -3.25 26.67
CA LEU A 210 34.97 -3.11 25.35
C LEU A 210 35.72 -4.40 24.99
N VAL A 211 35.41 -4.95 23.82
CA VAL A 211 36.11 -6.12 23.24
C VAL A 211 37.22 -5.65 22.31
N ALA A 212 36.87 -4.75 21.39
CA ALA A 212 37.79 -4.26 20.38
C ALA A 212 37.29 -2.93 19.82
N GLU A 213 38.23 -2.12 19.36
CA GLU A 213 37.95 -0.95 18.55
C GLU A 213 39.05 -0.70 17.51
N GLY A 214 38.75 0.13 16.53
CA GLY A 214 39.73 0.60 15.56
C GLY A 214 39.11 1.29 14.37
N ASP A 215 39.93 2.04 13.66
CA ASP A 215 39.53 2.73 12.44
C ASP A 215 39.70 1.83 11.21
N TYR A 216 38.79 1.96 10.26
CA TYR A 216 38.79 1.20 9.02
C TYR A 216 38.71 2.12 7.81
N LYS A 217 39.31 1.69 6.70
CA LYS A 217 39.16 2.32 5.40
C LYS A 217 38.99 1.27 4.31
N ASN A 218 37.93 1.40 3.52
CA ASN A 218 37.61 0.48 2.43
C ASN A 218 37.68 -1.00 2.87
N GLY A 219 37.04 -1.29 4.01
CA GLY A 219 36.99 -2.63 4.60
C GLY A 219 38.26 -3.10 5.32
N ARG A 220 39.34 -2.31 5.34
CA ARG A 220 40.61 -2.69 5.96
C ARG A 220 40.88 -1.90 7.23
N ARG A 221 41.33 -2.59 8.28
CA ARG A 221 41.74 -1.95 9.54
C ARG A 221 42.95 -1.06 9.28
N ILE A 222 42.91 0.17 9.79
CA ILE A 222 44.06 1.08 9.85
C ILE A 222 44.81 0.72 11.13
N GLU A 223 46.06 0.27 10.98
CA GLU A 223 46.94 0.07 12.14
C GLU A 223 47.57 1.40 12.54
N ASP A 224 47.50 1.74 13.83
CA ASP A 224 48.22 2.86 14.41
C ASP A 224 49.74 2.62 14.30
N GLN A 225 50.40 3.18 13.28
CA GLN A 225 51.87 3.17 13.20
C GLN A 225 52.55 3.97 14.33
N ASN A 226 51.78 4.63 15.20
CA ASN A 226 52.27 5.42 16.33
C ASN A 226 52.33 4.65 17.67
N LYS A 227 51.90 3.39 17.75
CA LYS A 227 51.99 2.57 18.99
C LYS A 227 53.25 1.69 19.08
N LEU A 228 54.16 1.75 18.10
CA LEU A 228 55.42 0.97 18.08
C LEU A 228 56.68 1.83 18.37
N LYS A 229 56.53 3.05 18.91
CA LYS A 229 57.64 3.97 19.18
C LYS A 229 57.83 4.38 20.65
N ASN A 230 57.33 3.59 21.60
CA ASN A 230 57.65 3.75 23.02
C ASN A 230 58.25 2.46 23.59
#